data_AF-A0A966R484-F1
#
_entry.id   AF-A0A966R484-F1
#
_cell.length_a   1.000
_cell.length_b   1.000
_cell.length_c   1.000
_cell.angle_alpha   90.00
_cell.angle_beta   90.00
_cell.angle_gamma   90.00
#
_symmetry.space_group_name_H-M   'P 1'
#
loop_
_entity.id
_entity.type
_entity.pdbx_description
1 polymer ?
#
loop_
_entity_poly.entity_id
_entity_poly.type
_entity_poly.pdbx_seq_one_letter_code
_entity_poly.pdbx_strand_id
1 'polypeptide(L)'
;MRTRNRTRTAALALLFATLAGCDLNHQWRCEWYLMPNPDQQWISKVDEGFIPVCARNLVINRENCDLQATLEMAESHYGKKFRYSDIELDTSGRFPRKVTGFKECTPGEPVPFYVKWQEALDDWLIATFPNNLK
;
A
#
# COMPACT_ATOMS: atom_id res chain seq x y z
N MET A 1 -64.14 3.64 -4.13
CA MET A 1 -63.03 4.52 -4.55
C MET A 1 -62.10 4.78 -3.36
N ARG A 2 -60.92 4.13 -3.31
CA ARG A 2 -59.75 4.56 -2.51
C ARG A 2 -58.54 3.70 -2.90
N THR A 3 -57.77 4.18 -3.86
CA THR A 3 -56.43 3.67 -4.20
C THR A 3 -55.48 4.84 -4.14
N ARG A 4 -54.81 5.03 -2.99
CA ARG A 4 -53.76 6.05 -2.86
C ARG A 4 -52.67 5.56 -1.90
N ASN A 5 -51.43 5.74 -2.35
CA ASN A 5 -50.21 5.86 -1.54
C ASN A 5 -49.54 4.58 -1.00
N ARG A 6 -49.10 3.67 -1.88
CA ARG A 6 -48.09 2.65 -1.50
C ARG A 6 -46.77 2.68 -2.31
N THR A 7 -46.67 3.51 -3.35
CA THR A 7 -45.51 3.51 -4.26
C THR A 7 -44.39 4.49 -3.89
N ARG A 8 -44.60 5.40 -2.93
CA ARG A 8 -43.57 6.42 -2.58
C ARG A 8 -42.53 5.95 -1.56
N THR A 9 -42.79 4.89 -0.81
CA THR A 9 -41.88 4.41 0.25
C THR A 9 -40.77 3.49 -0.26
N ALA A 10 -40.99 2.79 -1.39
CA ALA A 10 -39.99 1.89 -1.96
C ALA A 10 -38.83 2.62 -2.66
N ALA A 11 -39.07 3.80 -3.22
CA ALA A 11 -38.06 4.57 -3.94
C ALA A 11 -36.98 5.17 -3.01
N LEU A 12 -37.31 5.44 -1.74
CA LEU A 12 -36.35 6.02 -0.80
C LEU A 12 -35.34 4.98 -0.26
N ALA A 13 -35.75 3.72 -0.12
CA ALA A 13 -34.89 2.66 0.40
C ALA A 13 -33.78 2.23 -0.59
N LEU A 14 -34.03 2.34 -1.91
CA LEU A 14 -33.01 2.02 -2.92
C LEU A 14 -31.86 3.03 -2.97
N LEU A 15 -32.08 4.30 -2.59
CA LEU A 15 -31.05 5.35 -2.64
C LEU A 15 -30.02 5.25 -1.51
N PHE A 16 -30.38 4.66 -0.36
CA PHE A 16 -29.46 4.47 0.75
C PHE A 16 -28.55 3.23 0.58
N ALA A 17 -28.99 2.23 -0.20
CA ALA A 17 -28.18 1.03 -0.47
C ALA A 17 -26.99 1.29 -1.43
N THR A 18 -27.05 2.36 -2.24
CA THR A 18 -25.97 2.70 -3.20
C THR A 18 -24.80 3.46 -2.59
N LEU A 19 -24.88 3.91 -1.33
CA LEU A 19 -23.85 4.74 -0.68
C LEU A 19 -22.91 3.96 0.25
N ALA A 20 -23.24 2.71 0.60
CA ALA A 20 -22.41 1.88 1.48
C ALA A 20 -21.27 1.11 0.76
N GLY A 21 -21.12 1.26 -0.56
CA GLY A 21 -20.11 0.58 -1.37
C GLY A 21 -18.85 1.39 -1.69
N CYS A 22 -18.73 2.61 -1.16
CA CYS A 22 -17.62 3.50 -1.49
C CYS A 22 -16.38 3.10 -0.69
N ASP A 23 -15.47 2.34 -1.30
CA ASP A 23 -14.14 1.96 -0.80
C ASP A 23 -14.01 0.68 0.03
N LEU A 24 -14.54 -0.44 -0.49
CA LEU A 24 -14.29 -1.79 0.04
C LEU A 24 -12.80 -2.15 0.09
N ASN A 25 -11.99 -1.52 -0.75
CA ASN A 25 -10.55 -1.78 -0.85
C ASN A 25 -9.69 -0.85 0.01
N HIS A 26 -10.32 0.06 0.77
CA HIS A 26 -9.64 1.02 1.63
C HIS A 26 -8.60 1.86 0.89
N GLN A 27 -8.75 2.07 -0.43
CA GLN A 27 -7.83 2.82 -1.27
C GLN A 27 -7.69 4.28 -0.83
N TRP A 28 -8.77 4.88 -0.34
CA TRP A 28 -8.83 6.27 0.08
C TRP A 28 -8.62 6.44 1.59
N ARG A 29 -8.38 5.34 2.31
CA ARG A 29 -8.14 5.34 3.76
C ARG A 29 -6.65 5.36 4.07
N CYS A 30 -6.32 6.06 5.16
CA CYS A 30 -4.97 6.19 5.70
C CYS A 30 -4.56 4.94 6.48
N GLU A 31 -4.43 3.81 5.79
CA GLU A 31 -4.24 2.49 6.40
C GLU A 31 -3.20 1.64 5.66
N TRP A 32 -2.61 2.18 4.60
CA TRP A 32 -1.58 1.51 3.81
C TRP A 32 -0.19 1.91 4.28
N TYR A 33 0.73 0.96 4.21
CA TYR A 33 2.14 1.11 4.56
C TYR A 33 3.01 0.59 3.43
N LEU A 34 4.18 1.18 3.24
CA LEU A 34 5.18 0.67 2.31
C LEU A 34 6.07 -0.29 3.10
N MET A 35 6.17 -1.54 2.66
CA MET A 35 6.89 -2.63 3.34
C MET A 35 7.88 -3.34 2.41
N PRO A 36 8.95 -4.01 2.88
CA PRO A 36 9.79 -4.81 2.00
C PRO A 36 8.94 -5.97 1.53
N ASN A 37 9.20 -6.38 0.30
CA ASN A 37 8.65 -7.62 -0.19
C ASN A 37 9.39 -8.79 0.48
N PRO A 38 8.71 -9.69 1.22
CA PRO A 38 9.36 -10.82 1.88
C PRO A 38 9.83 -11.89 0.89
N ASP A 39 9.37 -11.84 -0.36
CA ASP A 39 9.65 -12.85 -1.36
C ASP A 39 10.92 -12.52 -2.14
N GLN A 40 11.95 -13.31 -1.87
CA GLN A 40 13.30 -13.16 -2.44
C GLN A 40 13.32 -13.26 -3.98
N GLN A 41 12.32 -13.88 -4.61
CA GLN A 41 12.28 -14.00 -6.06
C GLN A 41 12.13 -12.64 -6.78
N TRP A 42 11.73 -11.59 -6.07
CA TRP A 42 11.60 -10.24 -6.62
C TRP A 42 12.92 -9.48 -6.69
N ILE A 43 13.95 -9.92 -5.96
CA ILE A 43 15.26 -9.25 -5.93
C ILE A 43 15.89 -9.20 -7.33
N SER A 44 15.75 -10.26 -8.14
CA SER A 44 16.29 -10.30 -9.50
C SER A 44 15.42 -9.59 -10.54
N LYS A 45 14.25 -9.07 -10.15
CA LYS A 45 13.27 -8.44 -11.05
C LYS A 45 13.21 -6.92 -10.92
N VAL A 46 13.82 -6.37 -9.87
CA VAL A 46 13.91 -4.92 -9.66
C VAL A 46 15.06 -4.32 -10.46
N ASP A 47 14.97 -3.02 -10.70
CA ASP A 47 16.04 -2.26 -11.34
C ASP A 47 17.23 -2.07 -10.38
N GLU A 48 18.41 -1.85 -10.94
CA GLU A 48 19.59 -1.54 -10.15
C GLU A 48 19.36 -0.28 -9.28
N GLY A 49 19.71 -0.36 -7.99
CA GLY A 49 19.46 0.70 -7.01
C GLY A 49 18.03 0.74 -6.43
N PHE A 50 17.16 -0.18 -6.83
CA PHE A 50 15.82 -0.35 -6.27
C PHE A 50 15.74 -1.60 -5.40
N ILE A 51 14.79 -1.59 -4.47
CA ILE A 51 14.44 -2.73 -3.62
C ILE A 51 12.97 -3.11 -3.86
N PRO A 52 12.62 -4.41 -3.79
CA PRO A 52 11.24 -4.83 -3.95
C PRO A 52 10.44 -4.46 -2.69
N VAL A 53 9.27 -3.85 -2.89
CA VAL A 53 8.39 -3.39 -1.81
C VAL A 53 6.95 -3.85 -2.03
N CYS A 54 6.18 -3.86 -0.95
CA CYS A 54 4.74 -4.09 -0.95
C CYS A 54 4.03 -2.90 -0.33
N ALA A 55 2.95 -2.41 -0.95
CA ALA A 55 1.97 -1.61 -0.25
C ALA A 55 1.05 -2.55 0.54
N ARG A 56 1.05 -2.47 1.87
CA ARG A 56 0.29 -3.36 2.76
C ARG A 56 -0.75 -2.60 3.55
N ASN A 57 -1.98 -3.11 3.59
CA ASN A 57 -3.02 -2.70 4.52
C ASN A 57 -3.24 -3.80 5.55
N LEU A 58 -2.86 -3.53 6.80
CA LEU A 58 -2.93 -4.47 7.91
C LEU A 58 -4.36 -4.65 8.47
N VAL A 59 -5.27 -3.71 8.20
CA VAL A 59 -6.66 -3.75 8.68
C VAL A 59 -7.48 -4.75 7.88
N ILE A 60 -7.34 -4.73 6.56
CA ILE A 60 -8.07 -5.62 5.64
C ILE A 60 -7.23 -6.80 5.13
N ASN A 61 -6.02 -6.98 5.67
CA ASN A 61 -5.06 -8.01 5.28
C ASN A 61 -4.87 -8.10 3.75
N ARG A 62 -4.61 -6.95 3.12
CA ARG A 62 -4.37 -6.84 1.68
C ARG A 62 -2.98 -6.30 1.42
N GLU A 63 -2.35 -6.79 0.36
CA GLU A 63 -1.07 -6.26 -0.10
C GLU A 63 -1.00 -6.15 -1.63
N ASN A 64 -0.16 -5.24 -2.12
CA ASN A 64 0.30 -5.20 -3.51
C ASN A 64 1.84 -5.18 -3.51
N CYS A 65 2.44 -6.28 -3.94
CA CYS A 65 3.88 -6.51 -3.95
C CYS A 65 4.53 -6.34 -5.33
N ASP A 66 3.78 -5.86 -6.32
CA ASP A 66 4.28 -5.56 -7.67
C ASP A 66 4.94 -4.18 -7.74
N LEU A 67 5.63 -3.78 -6.66
CA LEU A 67 6.20 -2.45 -6.48
C LEU A 67 7.71 -2.53 -6.20
N GLN A 68 8.42 -1.49 -6.61
CA GLN A 68 9.82 -1.28 -6.26
C GLN A 68 10.04 0.19 -5.90
N ALA A 69 10.93 0.45 -4.94
CA ALA A 69 11.28 1.79 -4.49
C ALA A 69 12.79 1.89 -4.28
N THR A 70 13.33 3.10 -4.23
CA THR A 70 14.71 3.29 -3.76
C THR A 70 14.79 3.00 -2.27
N LEU A 71 15.99 2.63 -1.79
CA LEU A 71 16.22 2.41 -0.37
C LEU A 71 15.87 3.65 0.47
N GLU A 72 16.33 4.83 0.03
CA GLU A 72 16.07 6.12 0.68
C GLU A 72 14.56 6.41 0.80
N MET A 73 13.77 6.10 -0.23
CA MET A 73 12.31 6.28 -0.18
C MET A 73 11.67 5.31 0.82
N ALA A 74 12.08 4.04 0.81
CA ALA A 74 11.56 3.04 1.73
C ALA A 74 11.86 3.38 3.19
N GLU A 75 13.08 3.84 3.49
CA GLU A 75 13.50 4.27 4.83
C GLU A 75 12.76 5.52 5.29
N SER A 76 12.71 6.57 4.46
CA SER A 76 12.09 7.85 4.81
C SER A 76 10.58 7.77 5.07
N HIS A 77 9.91 6.78 4.49
CA HIS A 77 8.48 6.54 4.67
C HIS A 77 8.16 5.31 5.52
N TYR A 78 9.18 4.72 6.15
CA TYR A 78 8.98 3.54 6.97
C TYR A 78 8.01 3.81 8.13
N GLY A 79 7.03 2.92 8.31
CA GLY A 79 6.03 3.00 9.37
C GLY A 79 5.00 4.12 9.20
N LYS A 80 5.06 4.90 8.12
CA LYS A 80 4.11 5.97 7.85
C LYS A 80 2.92 5.46 7.05
N LYS A 81 1.74 5.95 7.41
CA LYS A 81 0.49 5.61 6.73
C LYS A 81 0.29 6.49 5.51
N PHE A 82 -0.23 5.92 4.44
CA PHE A 82 -0.70 6.65 3.27
C PHE A 82 -2.02 6.07 2.76
N ARG A 83 -2.62 6.74 1.78
CA ARG A 83 -3.76 6.23 1.02
C ARG A 83 -3.24 5.57 -0.25
N TYR A 84 -3.65 4.35 -0.54
CA TYR A 84 -3.19 3.67 -1.75
C TYR A 84 -3.53 4.45 -3.03
N SER A 85 -4.61 5.24 -3.02
CA SER A 85 -4.94 6.16 -4.12
C SER A 85 -3.89 7.23 -4.41
N ASP A 86 -3.08 7.57 -3.41
CA ASP A 86 -2.10 8.64 -3.48
C ASP A 86 -0.71 8.11 -3.87
N ILE A 87 -0.59 6.82 -4.22
CA ILE A 87 0.66 6.24 -4.71
C ILE A 87 0.92 6.67 -6.16
N GLU A 88 2.05 7.31 -6.37
CA GLU A 88 2.52 7.67 -7.70
C GLU A 88 3.42 6.55 -8.21
N LEU A 89 3.03 6.01 -9.38
CA LEU A 89 3.71 4.89 -10.00
C LEU A 89 4.20 5.28 -11.39
N ASP A 90 5.42 4.87 -11.72
CA ASP A 90 5.88 4.92 -13.10
C ASP A 90 4.99 4.02 -13.98
N THR A 91 4.43 4.62 -15.02
CA THR A 91 3.49 3.98 -15.95
C THR A 91 4.19 3.38 -17.17
N SER A 92 5.53 3.39 -17.21
CA SER A 92 6.36 2.82 -18.28
C SER A 92 6.16 1.31 -18.54
N GLY A 93 5.33 0.63 -17.75
CA GLY A 93 4.81 -0.71 -18.03
C GLY A 93 5.71 -1.87 -17.59
N ARG A 94 6.87 -1.58 -16.98
CA ARG A 94 7.74 -2.60 -16.39
C ARG A 94 7.26 -2.97 -14.99
N PHE A 95 7.20 -4.27 -14.71
CA PHE A 95 6.92 -4.81 -13.39
C PHE A 95 8.21 -5.33 -12.73
N PRO A 96 8.44 -5.10 -11.43
CA PRO A 96 7.64 -4.28 -10.51
C PRO A 96 7.54 -2.81 -10.92
N ARG A 97 6.45 -2.14 -10.58
CA ARG A 97 6.27 -0.71 -10.89
C ARG A 97 7.05 0.14 -9.91
N LYS A 98 7.73 1.17 -10.42
CA LYS A 98 8.50 2.10 -9.58
C LYS A 98 7.55 3.01 -8.83
N VAL A 99 7.70 3.06 -7.51
CA VAL A 99 7.07 4.09 -6.68
C VAL A 99 7.88 5.36 -6.84
N THR A 100 7.27 6.40 -7.39
CA THR A 100 7.92 7.71 -7.59
C THR A 100 7.60 8.68 -6.47
N GLY A 101 6.54 8.41 -5.71
CA GLY A 101 6.15 9.20 -4.55
C GLY A 101 4.81 8.72 -4.00
N PHE A 102 4.45 9.27 -2.84
CA PHE A 102 3.08 9.19 -2.34
C PHE A 102 2.85 10.27 -1.29
N LYS A 103 1.58 10.61 -1.09
CA LYS A 103 1.19 11.52 -0.02
C LYS A 103 0.99 10.76 1.28
N GLU A 104 1.84 11.06 2.25
CA GLU A 104 1.65 10.60 3.62
C GLU A 104 0.33 11.17 4.18
N CYS A 105 -0.38 10.35 4.93
CA CYS A 105 -1.40 10.85 5.82
C CYS A 105 -0.72 11.57 6.99
N THR A 106 -1.36 12.63 7.55
CA THR A 106 -0.90 13.40 8.73
C THR A 106 -0.06 12.57 9.69
N PRO A 107 1.06 13.09 10.24
CA PRO A 107 2.05 12.30 10.96
C PRO A 107 1.38 11.43 12.01
N GLY A 108 1.20 10.16 11.65
CA GLY A 108 0.61 9.15 12.51
C GLY A 108 1.70 8.58 13.38
N GLU A 109 1.35 8.21 14.60
CA GLU A 109 2.27 7.53 15.51
C GLU A 109 2.95 6.35 14.78
N PRO A 110 4.28 6.20 14.91
CA PRO A 110 5.01 5.13 14.27
C PRO A 110 4.42 3.78 14.69
N VAL A 111 4.26 2.86 13.73
CA VAL A 111 3.79 1.50 14.04
C VAL A 111 4.76 0.88 15.05
N PRO A 112 4.30 0.33 16.19
CA PRO A 112 5.17 -0.20 17.25
C PRO A 112 5.94 -1.49 16.86
N PHE A 113 6.10 -1.77 15.57
CA PHE A 113 6.77 -2.95 15.03
C PHE A 113 8.21 -2.62 14.61
N TYR A 114 8.98 -2.04 15.54
CA TYR A 114 10.29 -1.46 15.28
C TYR A 114 11.43 -2.49 15.05
N VAL A 115 11.18 -3.79 15.26
CA VAL A 115 12.27 -4.78 15.31
C VAL A 115 12.51 -5.52 13.98
N LYS A 116 11.47 -5.82 13.18
CA LYS A 116 11.66 -6.69 11.99
C LYS A 116 12.20 -6.02 10.74
N TRP A 117 12.12 -4.70 10.65
CA TRP A 117 12.49 -4.02 9.42
C TRP A 117 13.97 -3.81 9.28
N GLN A 118 14.64 -3.33 10.33
CA GLN A 118 16.09 -3.25 10.34
C GLN A 118 16.69 -4.62 10.09
N GLU A 119 16.20 -5.66 10.78
CA GLU A 119 16.64 -7.04 10.57
C GLU A 119 16.36 -7.53 9.13
N ALA A 120 15.17 -7.31 8.57
CA ALA A 120 14.87 -7.70 7.19
C ALA A 120 15.67 -6.91 6.15
N LEU A 121 15.99 -5.65 6.43
CA LEU A 121 16.79 -4.78 5.59
C LEU A 121 18.27 -5.17 5.67
N ASP A 122 18.76 -5.47 6.86
CA ASP A 122 20.13 -5.95 7.12
C ASP A 122 20.31 -7.33 6.50
N ASP A 123 19.37 -8.25 6.67
CA ASP A 123 19.34 -9.55 5.99
C ASP A 123 19.32 -9.39 4.46
N TRP A 124 18.55 -8.43 3.94
CA TRP A 124 18.51 -8.11 2.51
C TRP A 124 19.83 -7.51 2.01
N LEU A 125 20.43 -6.57 2.76
CA LEU A 125 21.71 -5.95 2.43
C LEU A 125 22.83 -7.00 2.46
N ILE A 126 22.85 -7.89 3.45
CA ILE A 126 23.80 -9.00 3.56
C ILE A 126 23.62 -9.98 2.38
N ALA A 127 22.38 -10.34 2.05
CA ALA A 127 22.09 -11.29 0.97
C ALA A 127 22.39 -10.71 -0.42
N THR A 128 22.14 -9.41 -0.62
CA THR A 128 22.22 -8.75 -1.93
C THR A 128 23.61 -8.17 -2.20
N PHE A 129 24.32 -7.73 -1.16
CA PHE A 129 25.64 -7.09 -1.26
C PHE A 129 26.66 -7.68 -0.28
N PRO A 130 27.03 -8.97 -0.41
CA PRO A 130 27.93 -9.65 0.54
C PRO A 130 29.34 -9.04 0.63
N ASN A 131 29.75 -8.22 -0.36
CA ASN A 131 31.07 -7.60 -0.41
C ASN A 131 31.14 -6.17 0.17
N ASN A 132 30.02 -5.56 0.57
CA ASN A 132 29.98 -4.17 1.07
C ASN A 132 30.10 -4.06 2.61
N LEU A 133 30.37 -5.17 3.30
CA LEU A 133 30.50 -5.24 4.77
C LEU A 133 31.95 -5.46 5.26
N LYS A 134 32.96 -5.14 4.43
CA LYS A 134 34.37 -5.17 4.81
C LYS A 134 34.93 -3.78 5.10
#